data_AF-A0A562MX18-F1
#
_entry.id   AF-A0A562MX18-F1
#
_cell.length_a   1.000
_cell.length_b   1.000
_cell.length_c   1.000
_cell.angle_alpha   90.00
_cell.angle_beta   90.00
_cell.angle_gamma   90.00
#
_symmetry.space_group_name_H-M   'P 1'
#
loop_
_entity.id
_entity.type
_entity.pdbx_description
1 polymer ?
#
loop_
_entity_poly.entity_id
_entity_poly.type
_entity_poly.pdbx_seq_one_letter_code
_entity_poly.pdbx_strand_id
1 'polypeptide(L)' 'MAINERDPVTGRETTGHEWNGLKELDTPVPRGVLLFLIVTHIWAIAWWFFAPT' A
#
# COMPACT_ATOMS: atom_id res chain seq x y z
N MET A 1 -21.17 -13.70 0.59
CA MET A 1 -20.11 -12.85 -0.01
C MET A 1 -20.82 -11.67 -0.62
N ALA A 2 -20.60 -10.46 -0.12
CA ALA A 2 -21.09 -9.26 -0.79
C ALA A 2 -20.43 -9.22 -2.18
N ILE A 3 -21.22 -8.90 -3.21
CA ILE A 3 -20.69 -8.70 -4.56
C ILE A 3 -19.76 -7.48 -4.43
N ASN A 4 -18.46 -7.65 -4.68
CA ASN A 4 -17.54 -6.52 -4.67
C ASN A 4 -18.03 -5.52 -5.71
N GLU A 5 -18.26 -4.28 -5.28
CA GLU A 5 -18.75 -3.21 -6.13
C GLU A 5 -17.57 -2.66 -6.92
N ARG A 6 -17.75 -2.56 -8.24
CA ARG A 6 -16.73 -2.08 -9.15
C ARG A 6 -16.89 -0.59 -9.39
N ASP A 7 -15.84 0.17 -9.10
CA ASP A 7 -15.83 1.62 -9.28
C ASP A 7 -15.98 1.99 -10.77
N PRO A 8 -16.92 2.86 -11.15
CA PRO A 8 -17.24 3.16 -12.55
C PRO A 8 -16.16 3.98 -13.27
N VAL A 9 -15.31 4.71 -12.53
CA VAL A 9 -14.26 5.57 -13.12
C VAL A 9 -12.99 4.77 -13.38
N THR A 10 -12.55 3.99 -12.40
CA THR A 10 -11.26 3.27 -12.42
C THR A 10 -11.40 1.80 -12.84
N GLY A 11 -12.62 1.25 -12.81
CA GLY A 11 -12.89 -0.15 -13.13
C GLY A 11 -12.29 -1.13 -12.12
N ARG A 12 -12.03 -0.70 -10.90
CA ARG A 12 -11.42 -1.51 -9.83
C ARG A 12 -12.46 -1.92 -8.80
N GLU A 13 -12.21 -3.05 -8.14
CA GLU A 13 -13.03 -3.50 -7.03
C GLU A 13 -12.86 -2.57 -5.83
N THR A 14 -13.91 -2.44 -5.04
CA THR A 14 -13.88 -1.74 -3.74
C THR A 14 -13.73 -2.74 -2.59
N THR A 15 -13.30 -2.27 -1.42
CA THR A 15 -13.09 -3.10 -0.23
C THR A 15 -14.39 -3.60 0.44
N GLY A 16 -15.55 -3.24 -0.11
CA GLY A 16 -16.88 -3.69 0.36
C GLY A 16 -17.44 -2.94 1.57
N HIS A 17 -16.70 -1.99 2.14
CA HIS A 17 -17.17 -1.12 3.22
C HIS A 17 -17.45 0.29 2.71
N GLU A 18 -18.51 0.91 3.22
CA GLU A 18 -18.85 2.31 2.99
C GLU A 18 -18.67 3.10 4.29
N TRP A 19 -17.93 4.20 4.21
CA TRP A 19 -17.59 5.07 5.32
C TRP A 19 -18.17 6.46 5.06
N ASN A 20 -19.37 6.74 5.55
CA ASN A 20 -20.04 8.04 5.38
C ASN A 20 -20.09 8.50 3.90
N GLY A 21 -20.42 7.59 2.98
CA GLY A 21 -20.44 7.88 1.54
C GLY A 21 -19.10 7.72 0.81
N LEU A 22 -17.99 7.43 1.51
CA LEU A 22 -16.70 7.10 0.90
C LEU A 22 -16.52 5.59 0.78
N LYS A 23 -15.99 5.14 -0.36
CA LYS A 23 -15.62 3.73 -0.61
C LYS A 23 -14.16 3.67 -1.00
N GLU A 24 -13.47 2.63 -0.57
CA GLU A 24 -12.04 2.47 -0.82
C GLU A 24 -11.81 1.53 -1.99
N LEU A 25 -10.86 1.87 -2.86
CA LEU A 25 -10.44 1.00 -3.96
C LEU A 25 -9.47 -0.06 -3.45
N ASP A 26 -9.70 -1.31 -3.84
CA ASP A 26 -8.79 -2.42 -3.60
C ASP A 26 -7.64 -2.38 -4.64
N THR A 27 -6.69 -1.48 -4.39
CA THR A 27 -5.49 -1.32 -5.21
C THR A 27 -4.25 -1.83 -4.50
N PRO A 28 -3.35 -2.54 -5.18
CA PRO A 28 -2.07 -2.91 -4.61
C PRO A 28 -1.20 -1.66 -4.36
N VAL A 29 -0.37 -1.71 -3.33
CA VAL A 29 0.61 -0.67 -3.04
C VAL A 29 1.57 -0.52 -4.24
N PRO A 30 1.90 0.72 -4.66
CA PRO A 30 2.84 0.94 -5.76
C PRO A 30 4.20 0.27 -5.49
N ARG A 31 4.72 -0.47 -6.48
CA ARG A 31 5.98 -1.22 -6.34
C ARG A 31 7.17 -0.34 -5.96
N GLY A 32 7.20 0.92 -6.42
CA GLY A 32 8.24 1.88 -6.04
C GLY A 32 8.26 2.20 -4.55
N VAL A 33 7.09 2.25 -3.90
CA VAL A 33 6.99 2.45 -2.44
C VAL A 33 7.53 1.23 -1.71
N LEU A 34 7.17 0.02 -2.14
CA LEU A 34 7.69 -1.23 -1.56
C LEU A 34 9.22 -1.33 -1.71
N LEU A 35 9.75 -0.98 -2.89
CA LEU A 35 11.18 -0.93 -3.14
C LEU A 35 11.87 0.09 -2.22
N PHE A 36 11.30 1.28 -2.07
CA PHE A 36 11.85 2.30 -1.19
C PHE A 36 11.87 1.84 0.27
N LEU A 37 10.80 1.20 0.75
CA LEU A 37 10.74 0.62 2.09
C LEU A 37 11.84 -0.42 2.31
N ILE A 38 12.10 -1.31 1.34
CA ILE A 38 13.16 -2.30 1.43
C ILE A 38 14.54 -1.61 1.48
N VAL A 39 14.78 -0.65 0.59
CA VAL A 39 16.06 0.06 0.49
C VAL A 39 16.38 0.82 1.79
N THR A 40 15.41 1.51 2.38
CA THR A 40 15.63 2.25 3.63
C THR A 40 15.89 1.32 4.82
N HIS A 41 15.25 0.16 4.88
CA HIS A 41 15.56 -0.85 5.91
C HIS A 41 16.97 -1.42 5.74
N ILE A 42 17.36 -1.77 4.51
CA ILE A 42 18.73 -2.21 4.22
C ILE A 42 19.74 -1.12 4.61
N TRP A 43 19.44 0.14 4.29
CA TRP A 43 20.29 1.26 4.67
C TRP A 43 20.40 1.43 6.19
N ALA A 44 19.29 1.34 6.92
CA ALA A 44 19.30 1.41 8.38
C ALA A 44 20.15 0.29 9.00
N ILE A 45 20.03 -0.93 8.49
CA ILE A 45 20.85 -2.08 8.93
C ILE A 45 22.33 -1.84 8.60
N ALA A 46 22.64 -1.40 7.38
CA ALA A 46 24.01 -1.06 7.00
C ALA A 46 24.60 0.03 7.90
N TRP A 47 23.84 1.09 8.17
CA TRP A 47 24.27 2.20 9.01
C TRP A 47 24.55 1.76 10.44
N TRP A 48 23.77 0.82 11.00
CA TRP A 48 24.07 0.22 12.31
C TRP A 48 25.49 -0.35 12.34
N PHE A 49 25.89 -1.12 11.32
CA PHE A 49 27.21 -1.75 11.27
C PHE A 49 28.35 -0.78 10.93
N PHE A 50 28.09 0.23 10.09
CA PHE A 50 29.12 1.17 9.64
C PHE A 50 29.31 2.38 10.58
N ALA A 51 28.28 2.74 11.34
CA ALA A 51 28.34 3.81 12.34
C ALA A 51 27.94 3.29 13.74
N PRO A 52 28.67 2.30 14.30
CA PRO A 52 28.48 1.89 15.68
C PRO A 52 29.11 2.97 16.57
N THR A 53 28.28 3.85 17.14
CA THR A 53 28.69 4.73 18.24
C THR A 53 28.71 3.98 19.55
#